data_AF-A0A071M3T5-F1
#
_entry.id   AF-A0A071M3T5-F1
#
_cell.length_a   1.000
_cell.length_b   1.000
_cell.length_c   1.000
_cell.angle_alpha   90.00
_cell.angle_beta   90.00
_cell.angle_gamma   90.00
#
_symmetry.space_group_name_H-M   'P 1'
#
loop_
_entity.id
_entity.type
_entity.pdbx_description
1 polymer ?
#
loop_
_entity_poly.entity_id
_entity_poly.type
_entity_poly.pdbx_seq_one_letter_code
_entity_poly.pdbx_strand_id
1 'polypeptide(L)'
;MSRDNLLDSLKEIAEQRAIGADQLRAMLDDEVRVLSSGARVHDYIHVFAIRNLRERMRQRDDFDADTQARAAPAEADPRPSVRL
;
A
#
# COMPACT_ATOMS: atom_id res chain seq x y z
N MET A 1 -9.21 5.72 -6.05
CA MET A 1 -9.36 5.39 -7.49
C MET A 1 -8.77 4.01 -7.70
N SER A 2 -9.61 2.99 -7.50
CA SER A 2 -9.21 1.59 -7.28
C SER A 2 -8.77 0.90 -8.56
N ARG A 3 -7.78 0.00 -8.41
CA ARG A 3 -7.28 -0.95 -9.41
C ARG A 3 -8.40 -1.69 -10.16
N ASP A 4 -9.51 -1.89 -9.47
CA ASP A 4 -10.74 -2.50 -9.96
C ASP A 4 -11.23 -1.84 -11.26
N ASN A 5 -11.12 -0.51 -11.37
CA ASN A 5 -11.58 0.24 -12.55
C ASN A 5 -10.78 -0.08 -13.84
N LEU A 6 -9.49 -0.39 -13.73
CA LEU A 6 -8.65 -0.71 -14.90
C LEU A 6 -8.91 -2.12 -15.42
N LEU A 7 -9.11 -3.08 -14.52
CA LEU A 7 -9.43 -4.46 -14.89
C LEU A 7 -10.83 -4.52 -15.51
N ASP A 8 -11.79 -3.79 -14.94
CA ASP A 8 -13.15 -3.76 -15.45
C ASP A 8 -13.24 -3.06 -16.81
N SER A 9 -12.50 -1.96 -17.00
CA SER A 9 -12.32 -1.34 -18.33
C SER A 9 -11.71 -2.31 -19.36
N LEU A 10 -10.75 -3.15 -18.95
CA LEU A 10 -10.15 -4.14 -19.83
C LEU A 10 -11.14 -5.27 -20.21
N LYS A 11 -11.97 -5.71 -19.26
CA LYS A 11 -13.02 -6.70 -19.52
C LYS A 11 -14.08 -6.17 -20.49
N GLU A 12 -14.51 -4.92 -20.34
CA GLU A 12 -15.48 -4.31 -21.26
C GLU A 12 -14.95 -4.28 -22.70
N ILE A 13 -13.67 -3.95 -22.90
CA ILE A 13 -13.03 -3.97 -24.22
C ILE A 13 -12.91 -5.41 -24.75
N ALA A 14 -12.63 -6.39 -23.89
CA ALA A 14 -12.56 -7.79 -24.26
C ALA A 14 -13.93 -8.32 -24.72
N GLU A 15 -15.01 -7.97 -24.02
CA GLU A 15 -16.38 -8.31 -24.39
C GLU A 15 -16.77 -7.70 -25.74
N GLN A 16 -16.45 -6.43 -25.98
CA GLN A 16 -16.68 -5.76 -27.27
C GLN A 16 -15.94 -6.44 -28.44
N ARG A 17 -14.82 -7.11 -28.16
CA ARG A 17 -14.00 -7.83 -29.14
C ARG A 17 -14.28 -9.32 -29.18
N ALA A 18 -15.31 -9.80 -28.46
CA ALA A 18 -15.63 -11.23 -28.29
C ALA A 18 -14.43 -12.07 -27.82
N ILE A 19 -13.55 -11.48 -27.01
CA ILE A 19 -12.39 -12.15 -26.41
C ILE A 19 -12.90 -12.87 -25.14
N GLY A 20 -12.74 -14.19 -25.12
CA GLY A 20 -13.10 -15.00 -23.94
C GLY A 20 -12.18 -14.74 -22.75
N ALA A 21 -12.64 -15.03 -21.54
CA ALA A 21 -11.88 -14.77 -20.31
C ALA A 21 -10.52 -15.49 -20.28
N ASP A 22 -10.45 -16.73 -20.75
CA ASP A 22 -9.20 -17.50 -20.81
C ASP A 22 -8.21 -16.90 -21.83
N GLN A 23 -8.72 -16.42 -22.96
CA GLN A 23 -7.93 -15.74 -23.98
C GLN A 23 -7.41 -14.39 -23.46
N LEU A 24 -8.25 -13.62 -22.76
CA LEU A 24 -7.85 -12.38 -22.13
C LEU A 24 -6.76 -12.60 -21.08
N ARG A 25 -6.86 -13.68 -20.30
CA ARG A 25 -5.85 -14.05 -19.32
C ARG A 25 -4.52 -14.40 -19.97
N ALA A 26 -4.53 -15.21 -21.03
CA ALA A 26 -3.34 -15.54 -21.79
C ALA A 26 -2.66 -14.29 -22.38
N MET A 27 -3.44 -13.37 -22.95
CA MET A 27 -2.93 -12.10 -23.47
C MET A 27 -2.28 -11.24 -22.37
N LEU A 28 -2.89 -11.20 -21.17
CA LEU A 28 -2.32 -10.49 -20.03
C LEU A 28 -1.01 -11.12 -19.55
N ASP A 29 -0.95 -12.45 -19.46
CA ASP A 29 0.24 -13.18 -19.05
C ASP A 29 1.40 -12.98 -20.04
N ASP A 30 1.11 -12.97 -21.34
CA ASP A 30 2.08 -12.66 -22.39
C ASP A 30 2.60 -11.22 -22.28
N GLU A 31 1.71 -10.24 -22.07
CA GLU A 31 2.10 -8.84 -21.90
C GLU A 31 2.99 -8.65 -20.66
N VAL A 32 2.62 -9.28 -19.54
CA VAL A 32 3.45 -9.30 -18.32
C VAL A 32 4.81 -9.92 -18.61
N ARG A 33 4.86 -11.04 -19.32
CA ARG A 33 6.12 -11.72 -19.66
C ARG A 33 7.03 -10.85 -20.53
N VAL A 34 6.47 -10.16 -21.53
CA VAL A 34 7.20 -9.22 -22.40
C VAL A 34 7.80 -8.09 -21.56
N LEU A 35 6.98 -7.43 -20.74
CA LEU A 35 7.42 -6.33 -19.87
C LEU A 35 8.49 -6.76 -18.86
N SER A 36 8.37 -7.99 -18.35
CA SER A 36 9.33 -8.60 -17.41
C SER A 36 10.67 -8.96 -18.04
N SER A 37 10.71 -9.14 -19.37
CA SER A 37 11.92 -9.55 -20.08
C SER A 37 12.88 -8.39 -20.34
N GLY A 38 12.36 -7.18 -20.53
CA GLY A 38 13.15 -5.98 -20.87
C GLY A 38 13.44 -5.07 -19.69
N ALA A 39 12.58 -5.05 -18.68
CA ALA A 39 12.80 -4.33 -17.45
C ALA A 39 12.92 -5.33 -16.31
N ARG A 40 13.95 -5.16 -15.47
CA ARG A 40 14.12 -5.98 -14.27
C ARG A 40 12.84 -5.85 -13.46
N VAL A 41 11.98 -6.85 -13.50
CA VAL A 41 10.72 -6.87 -12.73
C VAL A 41 10.99 -6.56 -11.25
N HIS A 42 12.19 -6.91 -10.78
CA HIS A 42 12.76 -6.56 -9.48
C HIS A 42 12.79 -5.05 -9.18
N ASP A 43 13.05 -4.19 -10.15
CA ASP A 43 13.11 -2.73 -9.96
C ASP A 43 11.72 -2.14 -9.70
N TYR A 44 10.69 -2.64 -10.40
CA TYR A 44 9.31 -2.26 -10.11
C TYR A 44 8.83 -2.82 -8.76
N ILE A 45 9.18 -4.07 -8.44
CA ILE A 45 8.87 -4.67 -7.13
C ILE A 45 9.52 -3.86 -6.00
N HIS A 46 10.75 -3.37 -6.16
CA HIS A 46 11.41 -2.54 -5.15
C HIS A 46 10.63 -1.27 -4.82
N VAL A 47 10.11 -0.56 -5.82
CA VAL A 47 9.31 0.66 -5.59
C VAL A 47 8.04 0.33 -4.80
N PHE A 48 7.34 -0.75 -5.16
CA PHE A 48 6.17 -1.22 -4.41
C PHE A 48 6.53 -1.67 -2.98
N ALA A 49 7.65 -2.37 -2.80
CA ALA A 49 8.12 -2.82 -1.50
C ALA A 49 8.44 -1.65 -0.58
N ILE A 50 9.17 -0.64 -1.07
CA ILE A 50 9.49 0.59 -0.33
C ILE A 50 8.21 1.33 0.06
N ARG A 51 7.27 1.49 -0.88
CA ARG A 51 5.98 2.14 -0.60
C ARG A 51 5.20 1.41 0.51
N ASN A 52 5.07 0.09 0.39
CA ASN A 52 4.32 -0.73 1.34
C ASN A 52 5.03 -0.80 2.69
N LEU A 53 6.36 -0.79 2.71
CA LEU A 53 7.13 -0.76 3.95
C LEU A 53 6.96 0.59 4.66
N ARG A 54 7.03 1.71 3.94
CA ARG A 54 6.79 3.05 4.51
C ARG A 54 5.38 3.17 5.09
N GLU A 55 4.39 2.61 4.42
CA GLU A 55 3.02 2.61 4.92
C GLU A 55 2.87 1.78 6.20
N ARG A 56 3.48 0.59 6.25
CA ARG A 56 3.51 -0.23 7.46
C ARG A 56 4.28 0.45 8.61
N MET A 57 5.34 1.20 8.30
CA MET A 57 6.07 1.97 9.31
C MET A 57 5.19 3.08 9.88
N ARG A 58 4.51 3.87 9.03
CA ARG A 58 3.57 4.91 9.52
C ARG A 58 2.43 4.34 10.36
N GLN A 59 1.84 3.23 9.95
CA GLN A 59 0.80 2.57 10.74
C GLN A 59 1.32 2.10 12.11
N ARG A 60 2.60 1.73 12.19
CA ARG A 60 3.26 1.40 13.46
C ARG A 60 3.56 2.65 14.29
N ASP A 61 4.08 3.69 13.67
CA ASP A 61 4.39 4.96 14.34
C ASP A 61 3.12 5.63 14.89
N ASP A 62 2.00 5.59 14.16
CA ASP A 62 0.70 6.07 14.62
C ASP A 62 0.19 5.22 15.79
N PHE A 63 0.37 3.90 15.75
CA PHE A 63 -0.01 3.00 16.84
C PHE A 63 0.86 3.18 18.09
N ASP A 64 2.16 3.40 17.92
CA ASP A 64 3.11 3.68 19.00
C ASP A 64 2.88 5.08 19.59
N ALA A 65 2.51 6.07 18.77
CA ALA A 65 2.12 7.41 19.21
C ALA A 65 0.81 7.38 20.01
N ASP A 66 -0.20 6.65 19.55
CA ASP A 66 -1.45 6.43 20.31
C ASP A 66 -1.19 5.65 21.62
N THR A 67 -0.27 4.70 21.59
CA THR A 67 0.15 3.94 22.78
C THR A 67 0.90 4.82 23.78
N GLN A 68 1.81 5.71 23.33
CA GLN A 68 2.49 6.70 24.17
C GLN A 68 1.54 7.77 24.71
N ALA A 69 0.61 8.27 23.89
CA ALA A 69 -0.42 9.23 24.32
C ALA A 69 -1.34 8.63 25.39
N ARG A 70 -1.61 7.32 25.32
CA ARG A 70 -2.40 6.58 26.32
C ARG A 70 -1.57 6.14 27.54
N ALA A 71 -0.26 5.98 27.39
CA ALA A 71 0.71 5.65 28.44
C ALA A 71 1.32 6.88 29.14
N ALA A 72 0.81 8.09 28.88
CA ALA A 72 1.11 9.28 29.67
C ALA A 72 0.03 9.52 30.75
N PRO A 73 0.11 8.91 31.95
CA PRO A 73 -0.69 9.31 33.09
C PRO A 73 0.09 10.30 33.97
N ALA A 74 -0.57 11.41 34.31
CA ALA A 74 -0.53 12.04 35.64
C ALA A 74 0.85 12.22 36.31
N GLU A 75 1.70 13.10 35.78
CA GLU A 75 2.79 13.68 36.58
C GLU A 75 3.01 15.14 36.20
N ALA A 76 2.10 15.99 36.65
CA ALA A 76 2.32 17.42 36.74
C ALA A 76 1.73 17.92 38.06
N ASP A 77 2.38 17.53 39.16
CA ASP A 77 2.35 18.34 40.38
C ASP A 77 3.80 18.58 40.81
N PRO A 78 4.16 19.84 41.06
CA PRO A 78 4.81 20.06 42.34
C PRO A 78 4.20 21.27 43.05
N ARG A 79 3.51 20.97 44.15
CA ARG A 79 3.08 21.90 45.20
C ARG A 79 4.15 22.97 45.51
N PRO A 80 3.77 24.25 45.68
CA PRO A 80 4.70 25.25 46.17
C PRO A 80 4.89 25.07 47.68
N SER A 81 6.08 24.59 48.07
CA SER A 81 6.55 24.65 49.46
C SER A 81 7.25 25.97 49.67
N VAL A 82 6.54 26.99 50.18
CA VAL A 82 7.18 28.22 50.66
C VAL A 82 7.24 28.17 52.19
N ARG A 83 8.45 27.95 52.69
CA ARG A 83 8.89 28.24 54.07
C ARG A 83 9.58 29.61 54.04
N LEU A 84 9.11 30.55 54.84
CA LEU A 84 9.86 31.44 55.74
C LEU A 84 8.90 32.45 56.38
#